data_AF-A0A964XYR8-F1
#
_entry.id   AF-A0A964XYR8-F1
#
_cell.length_a   1.000
_cell.length_b   1.000
_cell.length_c   1.000
_cell.angle_alpha   90.00
_cell.angle_beta   90.00
_cell.angle_gamma   90.00
#
_symmetry.space_group_name_H-M   'P 1'
#
loop_
_entity.id
_entity.type
_entity.pdbx_description
1 polymer ?
#
loop_
_entity_poly.entity_id
_entity_poly.type
_entity_poly.pdbx_seq_one_letter_code
_entity_poly.pdbx_strand_id
1 'polypeptide(L)'
;MGREPVGDALSSDPGEHFEVVLANPPFGKKSSTVIVGEDGRVSSEKDTIERDDFWATTSNKQLNFVQHIKTILDIHGRAAVVLPDNVLFEGGAGETIRKKLMHECDLHTLLRLPTGLFYAQGVKANVLFFDKKPASEKPWTQKLWIYDLRTNKHFTLKTNPLRREDLDEFVQLFMSGKRHKRTETWSPANPDGRWRAYAYSDLIARDKTSLDIFWLKDQSLADGDNLPPPQVIAQEIVEDLQAALEQFKLIAEDMGKPAP
;
A
#
# COMPACT_ATOMS: atom_id res chain seq x y z
N MET A 1 -7.84 -20.68 -15.05
CA MET A 1 -8.16 -19.27 -14.76
C MET A 1 -9.57 -19.26 -14.21
N GLY A 2 -9.73 -19.34 -12.89
CA GLY A 2 -11.03 -19.23 -12.24
C GLY A 2 -11.55 -17.79 -12.41
N ARG A 3 -12.82 -17.63 -12.73
CA ARG A 3 -13.51 -16.34 -12.61
C ARG A 3 -14.23 -16.38 -11.27
N GLU A 4 -13.95 -15.43 -10.39
CA GLU A 4 -14.86 -15.17 -9.28
C GLU A 4 -16.28 -14.94 -9.84
N PRO A 5 -17.33 -15.53 -9.24
CA PRO A 5 -18.69 -15.17 -9.57
C PRO A 5 -18.91 -13.66 -9.35
N VAL A 6 -19.83 -13.06 -10.10
CA VAL A 6 -20.17 -11.63 -9.91
C VAL A 6 -20.72 -11.46 -8.48
N GLY A 7 -19.97 -10.78 -7.62
CA GLY A 7 -20.30 -10.60 -6.21
C GLY A 7 -19.36 -9.61 -5.52
N ASP A 8 -19.65 -9.31 -4.25
CA ASP A 8 -18.76 -8.50 -3.40
C ASP A 8 -17.65 -9.39 -2.84
N ALA A 9 -16.41 -9.16 -3.26
CA ALA A 9 -15.23 -9.91 -2.82
C ALA A 9 -15.07 -9.93 -1.29
N LEU A 10 -15.53 -8.89 -0.58
CA LEU A 10 -15.37 -8.80 0.86
C LEU A 10 -16.54 -9.41 1.65
N SER A 11 -17.57 -9.94 0.97
CA SER A 11 -18.77 -10.49 1.62
C SER A 11 -18.53 -11.76 2.44
N SER A 12 -17.73 -12.70 1.94
CA SER A 12 -17.40 -13.96 2.62
C SER A 12 -16.13 -14.60 2.06
N ASP A 13 -15.63 -15.65 2.73
CA ASP A 13 -14.62 -16.53 2.15
C ASP A 13 -15.23 -17.35 1.01
N PRO A 14 -14.75 -17.21 -0.24
CA PRO A 14 -15.27 -17.99 -1.36
C PRO A 14 -14.91 -19.48 -1.26
N GLY A 15 -13.96 -19.89 -0.41
CA GLY A 15 -13.49 -21.26 -0.26
C GLY A 15 -12.59 -21.76 -1.40
N GLU A 16 -12.45 -20.98 -2.47
CA GLU A 16 -11.49 -21.21 -3.55
C GLU A 16 -10.17 -20.49 -3.23
N HIS A 17 -9.06 -21.19 -3.43
CA HIS A 17 -7.71 -20.68 -3.19
C HIS A 17 -6.88 -20.70 -4.47
N PHE A 18 -5.87 -19.81 -4.54
CA PHE A 18 -5.05 -19.60 -5.72
C PHE A 18 -3.56 -19.53 -5.41
N GLU A 19 -2.75 -20.11 -6.31
CA GLU A 19 -1.29 -20.00 -6.25
C GLU A 19 -0.77 -18.58 -6.53
N VAL A 20 -1.52 -17.78 -7.29
CA VAL A 20 -1.13 -16.42 -7.71
C VAL A 20 -2.33 -15.49 -7.66
N VAL A 21 -2.18 -14.36 -6.96
CA VAL A 21 -3.16 -13.27 -6.95
C VAL A 21 -2.49 -11.97 -7.42
N LEU A 22 -3.04 -11.35 -8.47
CA LEU A 22 -2.61 -10.04 -8.96
C LEU A 22 -3.79 -9.09 -8.87
N ALA A 23 -3.66 -8.01 -8.11
CA ALA A 23 -4.79 -7.14 -7.83
C ALA A 23 -4.41 -5.66 -7.80
N ASN A 24 -5.35 -4.83 -8.24
CA ASN A 24 -5.38 -3.39 -7.97
C ASN A 24 -6.74 -3.08 -7.33
N PRO A 25 -6.91 -3.32 -6.01
CA PRO A 25 -8.16 -3.04 -5.32
C PRO A 25 -8.57 -1.57 -5.44
N PRO A 26 -9.87 -1.25 -5.30
CA PRO A 26 -10.35 0.12 -5.41
C PRO A 26 -9.73 1.03 -4.34
N PHE A 27 -9.22 2.19 -4.75
CA PHE A 27 -8.71 3.24 -3.86
C PHE A 27 -9.82 4.05 -3.15
N GLY A 28 -11.08 3.92 -3.61
CA GLY A 28 -12.21 4.71 -3.16
C GLY A 28 -12.73 4.40 -1.74
N LYS A 29 -13.60 5.29 -1.27
CA LYS A 29 -14.08 5.39 0.13
C LYS A 29 -14.62 4.09 0.74
N LYS A 30 -14.48 4.04 2.07
CA LYS A 30 -15.24 3.23 3.04
C LYS A 30 -16.66 3.01 2.52
N SER A 31 -17.15 1.76 2.56
CA SER A 31 -18.55 1.54 2.25
C SER A 31 -19.32 2.22 3.38
N SER A 32 -20.16 3.17 3.01
CA SER A 32 -20.98 3.86 3.98
C SER A 32 -22.40 3.83 3.45
N THR A 33 -23.28 3.18 4.18
CA THR A 33 -24.71 3.26 3.92
C THR A 33 -25.20 4.62 4.40
N VAL A 34 -25.70 5.43 3.47
CA VAL A 34 -26.31 6.73 3.78
C VAL A 34 -27.74 6.46 4.24
N ILE A 35 -27.99 6.67 5.53
CA ILE A 35 -29.31 6.58 6.14
C ILE A 35 -29.88 7.99 6.19
N VAL A 36 -30.99 8.23 5.52
CA VAL A 36 -31.76 9.47 5.65
C VAL A 36 -32.88 9.21 6.65
N GLY A 37 -32.79 9.81 7.83
CA GLY A 37 -33.85 9.76 8.83
C GLY A 37 -35.10 10.50 8.39
N GLU A 38 -36.26 10.17 8.97
CA GLU A 38 -37.54 10.86 8.71
C GLU A 38 -37.48 12.37 9.04
N ASP A 39 -36.52 12.81 9.85
CA ASP A 39 -36.25 14.22 10.19
C ASP A 39 -35.36 14.94 9.15
N GLY A 40 -35.01 14.27 8.06
CA GLY A 40 -34.10 14.78 7.03
C GLY A 40 -32.63 14.76 7.43
N ARG A 41 -32.27 14.21 8.60
CA ARG A 41 -30.87 14.03 8.97
C ARG A 41 -30.26 12.89 8.18
N VAL A 42 -29.12 13.19 7.58
CA VAL A 42 -28.31 12.21 6.87
C VAL A 42 -27.25 11.69 7.83
N SER A 43 -27.34 10.43 8.23
CA SER A 43 -26.26 9.72 8.92
C SER A 43 -25.59 8.73 7.97
N SER A 44 -24.28 8.54 8.10
CA SER A 44 -23.54 7.53 7.35
C SER A 44 -23.08 6.44 8.30
N GLU A 45 -23.63 5.23 8.18
CA GLU A 45 -23.09 4.07 8.88
C GLU A 45 -21.93 3.49 8.08
N LYS A 46 -20.76 3.35 8.72
CA LYS A 46 -19.58 2.72 8.11
C LYS A 46 -19.85 1.22 8.07
N ASP A 47 -19.96 0.62 6.88
CA ASP A 47 -20.06 -0.83 6.78
C ASP A 47 -18.72 -1.42 7.25
N THR A 48 -18.75 -1.98 8.44
CA THR A 48 -17.59 -2.63 9.05
C THR A 48 -17.63 -4.09 8.62
N ILE A 49 -16.55 -4.56 8.01
CA ILE A 49 -16.50 -5.92 7.47
C ILE A 49 -16.07 -6.85 8.59
N GLU A 50 -17.00 -7.70 9.02
CA GLU A 50 -16.79 -8.72 10.05
C GLU A 50 -16.63 -10.07 9.37
N ARG A 51 -15.42 -10.61 9.43
CA ARG A 51 -15.03 -11.88 8.84
C ARG A 51 -14.11 -12.61 9.80
N ASP A 52 -14.48 -13.82 10.18
CA ASP A 52 -13.72 -14.63 11.15
C ASP A 52 -12.32 -15.01 10.63
N ASP A 53 -12.14 -15.05 9.31
CA ASP A 53 -10.86 -15.33 8.66
C ASP A 53 -9.92 -14.10 8.57
N PHE A 54 -10.40 -12.91 8.93
CA PHE A 54 -9.60 -11.69 8.97
C PHE A 54 -8.83 -11.56 10.28
N TRP A 55 -7.67 -10.90 10.23
CA TRP A 55 -6.85 -10.64 11.41
C TRP A 55 -7.39 -9.52 12.29
N ALA A 56 -8.09 -8.55 11.68
CA ALA A 56 -8.67 -7.41 12.35
C ALA A 56 -9.91 -6.90 11.60
N THR A 57 -10.92 -6.52 12.38
CA THR A 57 -12.10 -5.82 11.89
C THR A 57 -11.76 -4.36 11.60
N THR A 58 -12.09 -3.86 10.40
CA THR A 58 -11.86 -2.46 10.02
C THR A 58 -12.86 -1.97 8.97
N SER A 59 -13.11 -0.66 8.98
CA SER A 59 -13.87 0.03 7.93
C SER A 59 -12.99 0.42 6.72
N ASN A 60 -11.68 0.25 6.83
CA ASN A 60 -10.75 0.52 5.74
C ASN A 60 -10.79 -0.62 4.71
N LYS A 61 -11.38 -0.32 3.55
CA LYS A 61 -11.51 -1.28 2.43
C LYS A 61 -10.18 -1.80 1.93
N GLN A 62 -9.16 -0.96 1.83
CA GLN A 62 -7.85 -1.37 1.30
C GLN A 62 -7.19 -2.37 2.23
N LEU A 63 -7.29 -2.16 3.54
CA LEU A 63 -6.86 -3.14 4.54
C LEU A 63 -7.68 -4.44 4.48
N ASN A 64 -9.00 -4.36 4.28
CA ASN A 64 -9.84 -5.55 4.09
C ASN A 64 -9.44 -6.36 2.84
N PHE A 65 -9.06 -5.70 1.75
CA PHE A 65 -8.55 -6.40 0.57
C PHE A 65 -7.21 -7.10 0.82
N VAL A 66 -6.31 -6.53 1.63
CA VAL A 66 -5.06 -7.24 2.02
C VAL A 66 -5.38 -8.55 2.75
N GLN A 67 -6.31 -8.49 3.72
CA GLN A 67 -6.73 -9.66 4.48
C GLN A 67 -7.40 -10.70 3.57
N HIS A 68 -8.34 -10.27 2.73
CA HIS A 68 -9.02 -11.12 1.76
C HIS A 68 -8.05 -11.81 0.81
N ILE A 69 -7.08 -11.08 0.24
CA ILE A 69 -6.06 -11.65 -0.65
C ILE A 69 -5.24 -12.70 0.09
N LYS A 70 -4.89 -12.49 1.36
CA LYS A 70 -4.24 -13.54 2.16
C LYS A 70 -5.14 -14.75 2.37
N THR A 71 -6.45 -14.57 2.57
CA THR A 71 -7.40 -15.69 2.71
C THR A 71 -7.37 -16.56 1.47
N ILE A 72 -7.60 -15.98 0.29
CA ILE A 72 -7.74 -16.70 -0.98
C ILE A 72 -6.41 -17.22 -1.59
N LEU A 73 -5.27 -16.98 -0.94
CA LEU A 73 -4.00 -17.56 -1.38
C LEU A 73 -3.85 -19.00 -0.89
N ASP A 74 -3.32 -19.88 -1.74
CA ASP A 74 -2.78 -21.16 -1.29
C ASP A 74 -1.59 -20.96 -0.33
N ILE A 75 -1.31 -21.95 0.50
CA ILE A 75 -0.03 -21.99 1.21
C ILE A 75 1.10 -22.03 0.18
N HIS A 76 2.08 -21.13 0.31
CA HIS A 76 3.11 -20.85 -0.69
C HIS A 76 2.65 -20.12 -1.96
N GLY A 77 1.36 -19.77 -2.06
CA GLY A 77 0.85 -18.85 -3.05
C GLY A 77 1.42 -17.45 -2.87
N ARG A 78 1.47 -16.69 -3.96
CA ARG A 78 2.12 -15.36 -4.03
C ARG A 78 1.18 -14.28 -4.54
N ALA A 79 1.31 -13.07 -4.02
CA ALA A 79 0.55 -11.93 -4.47
C ALA A 79 1.41 -10.74 -4.87
N ALA A 80 0.91 -9.96 -5.82
CA ALA A 80 1.35 -8.60 -6.10
C ALA A 80 0.12 -7.68 -6.10
N VAL A 81 0.09 -6.73 -5.16
CA VAL A 81 -1.12 -5.92 -4.89
C VAL A 81 -0.77 -4.44 -4.91
N VAL A 82 -1.48 -3.67 -5.74
CA VAL A 82 -1.38 -2.21 -5.77
C VAL A 82 -2.19 -1.61 -4.64
N LEU A 83 -1.56 -0.84 -3.74
CA LEU A 83 -2.20 -0.30 -2.53
C LEU A 83 -1.77 1.15 -2.28
N PRO A 84 -2.67 2.01 -1.76
CA PRO A 84 -2.35 3.38 -1.39
C PRO A 84 -1.46 3.44 -0.13
N ASP A 85 -0.76 4.57 0.05
CA ASP A 85 0.17 4.77 1.17
C ASP A 85 -0.47 4.58 2.56
N ASN A 86 -1.77 4.85 2.75
CA ASN A 86 -2.42 4.71 4.06
C ASN A 86 -2.30 3.29 4.63
N VAL A 87 -2.31 2.25 3.79
CA VAL A 87 -2.10 0.87 4.22
C VAL A 87 -0.75 0.68 4.91
N LEU A 88 0.25 1.48 4.54
CA LEU A 88 1.61 1.38 5.07
C LEU A 88 1.78 2.02 6.45
N PHE A 89 0.97 3.00 6.84
CA PHE A 89 1.20 3.77 8.08
C PHE A 89 -0.02 3.90 9.01
N GLU A 90 -1.23 3.56 8.56
CA GLU A 90 -2.44 3.66 9.38
C GLU A 90 -2.29 2.84 10.67
N GLY A 91 -2.61 3.43 11.82
CA GLY A 91 -2.54 2.77 13.14
C GLY A 91 -3.69 1.81 13.39
N GLY A 92 -3.84 1.35 14.64
CA GLY A 92 -4.96 0.49 15.03
C GLY A 92 -5.00 -0.82 14.23
N ALA A 93 -6.10 -1.08 13.54
CA ALA A 93 -6.24 -2.27 12.68
C ALA A 93 -5.15 -2.34 11.59
N GLY A 94 -4.70 -1.20 11.05
CA GLY A 94 -3.63 -1.16 10.06
C GLY A 94 -2.31 -1.70 10.59
N GLU A 95 -1.94 -1.32 11.82
CA GLU A 95 -0.75 -1.86 12.48
C GLU A 95 -0.88 -3.37 12.72
N THR A 96 -2.02 -3.83 13.24
CA THR A 96 -2.29 -5.26 13.46
C THR A 96 -2.14 -6.07 12.16
N ILE A 97 -2.73 -5.58 11.07
CA ILE A 97 -2.68 -6.23 9.75
C ILE A 97 -1.25 -6.24 9.22
N ARG A 98 -0.47 -5.16 9.35
CA ARG A 98 0.94 -5.15 8.91
C ARG A 98 1.80 -6.14 9.70
N LYS A 99 1.63 -6.20 11.03
CA LYS A 99 2.33 -7.19 11.87
C LYS A 99 1.99 -8.62 11.46
N LYS A 100 0.70 -8.90 11.25
CA LYS A 100 0.21 -10.22 10.84
C LYS A 100 0.65 -10.59 9.42
N LEU A 101 0.62 -9.65 8.49
CA LEU A 101 1.13 -9.83 7.13
C LEU A 101 2.61 -10.21 7.14
N MET A 102 3.44 -9.51 7.93
CA MET A 102 4.86 -9.86 8.04
C MET A 102 5.12 -11.17 8.79
N HIS A 103 4.21 -11.57 9.68
CA HIS A 103 4.36 -12.80 10.46
C HIS A 103 3.90 -14.03 9.67
N GLU A 104 2.69 -14.02 9.12
CA GLU A 104 2.07 -15.15 8.41
C GLU A 104 2.41 -15.21 6.91
N CYS A 105 2.94 -14.12 6.35
CA CYS A 105 3.46 -14.07 4.99
C CYS A 105 4.92 -13.63 4.97
N ASP A 106 5.59 -13.95 3.88
CA ASP A 106 6.90 -13.39 3.55
C ASP A 106 6.70 -12.13 2.68
N LEU A 107 6.50 -10.98 3.34
CA LEU A 107 6.41 -9.66 2.71
C LEU A 107 7.82 -9.21 2.33
N HIS A 108 8.21 -9.56 1.11
CA HIS A 108 9.60 -9.49 0.72
C HIS A 108 9.95 -8.26 -0.12
N THR A 109 8.97 -7.59 -0.73
CA THR A 109 9.24 -6.44 -1.61
C THR A 109 8.12 -5.42 -1.59
N LEU A 110 8.49 -4.14 -1.58
CA LEU A 110 7.63 -2.98 -1.72
C LEU A 110 8.20 -2.09 -2.81
N LEU A 111 7.40 -1.82 -3.85
CA LEU A 111 7.72 -0.85 -4.90
C LEU A 111 6.91 0.41 -4.64
N ARG A 112 7.57 1.55 -4.37
CA ARG A 112 6.89 2.85 -4.29
C ARG A 112 6.68 3.37 -5.70
N LEU A 113 5.43 3.50 -6.13
CA LEU A 113 5.10 3.98 -7.46
C LEU A 113 5.18 5.51 -7.52
N PRO A 114 5.54 6.09 -8.68
CA PRO A 114 5.45 7.53 -8.90
C PRO A 114 4.02 8.06 -8.77
N THR A 115 3.91 9.38 -8.55
CA THR A 115 2.65 10.13 -8.60
C THR A 115 2.18 10.28 -10.06
N GLY A 116 0.93 10.72 -10.25
CA GLY A 116 0.40 11.03 -11.58
C GLY A 116 0.08 9.82 -12.48
N LEU A 117 0.09 8.60 -11.94
CA LEU A 117 -0.18 7.36 -12.69
C LEU A 117 -1.65 6.95 -12.75
N PHE A 118 -2.47 7.43 -11.81
CA PHE A 118 -3.87 7.03 -11.68
C PHE A 118 -4.81 8.16 -12.07
N TYR A 119 -6.03 7.80 -12.52
CA TYR A 119 -7.08 8.77 -12.82
C TYR A 119 -7.47 9.60 -11.59
N ALA A 120 -7.37 9.02 -10.39
CA ALA A 120 -7.46 9.74 -9.13
C ALA A 120 -6.14 10.50 -8.89
N GLN A 121 -6.15 11.80 -9.18
CA GLN A 121 -5.01 12.70 -8.98
C GLN A 121 -4.62 12.74 -7.49
N GLY A 122 -3.32 12.81 -7.19
CA GLY A 122 -2.79 12.82 -5.82
C GLY A 122 -2.72 11.47 -5.08
N VAL A 123 -3.22 10.37 -5.65
CA VAL A 123 -3.09 9.04 -5.01
C VAL A 123 -1.64 8.55 -5.12
N LYS A 124 -0.96 8.48 -3.97
CA LYS A 124 0.34 7.81 -3.82
C LYS A 124 0.11 6.32 -3.57
N ALA A 125 0.63 5.49 -4.47
CA ALA A 125 0.44 4.04 -4.44
C ALA A 125 1.77 3.27 -4.40
N ASN A 126 1.66 2.00 -4.02
CA ASN A 126 2.77 1.06 -3.90
C ASN A 126 2.33 -0.29 -4.45
N VAL A 127 3.29 -1.16 -4.78
CA VAL A 127 3.03 -2.57 -5.02
C VAL A 127 3.67 -3.38 -3.90
N LEU A 128 2.85 -4.12 -3.14
CA LEU A 128 3.31 -5.09 -2.16
C LEU A 128 3.43 -6.46 -2.80
N PHE A 129 4.56 -7.13 -2.57
CA PHE A 129 4.78 -8.50 -3.00
C PHE A 129 5.01 -9.39 -1.79
N PHE A 130 4.18 -10.43 -1.64
CA PHE A 130 4.27 -11.36 -0.52
C PHE A 130 3.86 -12.78 -0.90
N ASP A 131 4.47 -13.74 -0.20
CA ASP A 131 4.11 -15.16 -0.30
C ASP A 131 3.38 -15.59 0.99
N LYS A 132 2.21 -16.22 0.90
CA LYS A 132 1.56 -16.84 2.07
C LYS A 132 2.39 -18.03 2.54
N LYS A 133 2.51 -18.21 3.86
CA LYS A 133 3.33 -19.28 4.43
C LYS A 133 2.53 -20.12 5.45
N PRO A 134 2.99 -21.36 5.74
CA PRO A 134 2.41 -22.18 6.80
C PRO A 134 2.47 -21.49 8.17
N ALA A 135 1.64 -21.94 9.12
CA ALA A 135 1.73 -21.48 10.50
C ALA A 135 3.15 -21.68 11.07
N SER A 136 3.62 -20.68 11.82
CA SER A 136 4.96 -20.67 12.42
C SER A 136 4.92 -19.85 13.70
N GLU A 137 5.75 -20.21 14.69
CA GLU A 137 5.94 -19.37 15.88
C GLU A 137 6.70 -18.08 15.54
N LYS A 138 7.65 -18.17 14.61
CA LYS A 138 8.50 -17.07 14.17
C LYS A 138 7.93 -16.38 12.93
N PRO A 139 8.11 -15.06 12.79
CA PRO A 139 7.66 -14.34 11.60
C PRO A 139 8.38 -14.84 10.34
N TRP A 140 7.64 -14.96 9.24
CA TRP A 140 8.21 -15.37 7.95
C TRP A 140 8.98 -14.26 7.25
N THR A 141 8.55 -13.01 7.38
CA THR A 141 9.29 -11.86 6.84
C THR A 141 10.56 -11.64 7.65
N GLN A 142 11.71 -11.78 7.00
CA GLN A 142 13.02 -11.52 7.62
C GLN A 142 13.61 -10.18 7.17
N LYS A 143 13.37 -9.81 5.91
CA LYS A 143 13.81 -8.55 5.30
C LYS A 143 12.78 -8.06 4.30
N LEU A 144 12.50 -6.76 4.33
CA LEU A 144 11.72 -6.07 3.30
C LEU A 144 12.67 -5.30 2.38
N TRP A 145 12.56 -5.55 1.08
CA TRP A 145 13.27 -4.77 0.06
C TRP A 145 12.36 -3.67 -0.47
N ILE A 146 12.84 -2.43 -0.49
CA ILE A 146 12.09 -1.27 -0.96
C ILE A 146 12.78 -0.72 -2.21
N TYR A 147 12.00 -0.54 -3.28
CA TYR A 147 12.41 0.21 -4.45
C TYR A 147 11.66 1.55 -4.50
N ASP A 148 12.40 2.66 -4.54
CA ASP A 148 11.82 3.99 -4.68
C ASP A 148 11.81 4.47 -6.14
N LEU A 149 10.68 4.26 -6.84
CA LEU A 149 10.41 4.81 -8.17
C LEU A 149 9.62 6.14 -8.09
N ARG A 150 9.55 6.76 -6.92
CA ARG A 150 8.70 7.93 -6.66
C ARG A 150 9.52 9.20 -6.53
N THR A 151 10.48 9.24 -5.61
CA THR A 151 11.21 10.47 -5.29
C THR A 151 12.07 10.93 -6.48
N ASN A 152 11.98 12.22 -6.80
CA ASN A 152 12.66 12.86 -7.95
C ASN A 152 12.35 12.17 -9.30
N LYS A 153 11.13 11.64 -9.46
CA LYS A 153 10.62 11.04 -10.70
C LYS A 153 9.31 11.72 -11.08
N HIS A 154 9.24 12.27 -12.29
CA HIS A 154 8.07 13.00 -12.77
C HIS A 154 7.45 12.26 -13.95
N PHE A 155 6.31 11.62 -13.71
CA PHE A 155 5.51 10.97 -14.74
C PHE A 155 4.16 11.66 -14.85
N THR A 156 3.61 11.71 -16.06
CA THR A 156 2.28 12.29 -16.31
C THR A 156 1.51 11.40 -17.28
N LEU A 157 0.18 11.39 -17.19
CA LEU A 157 -0.65 10.55 -18.07
C LEU A 157 -0.54 10.88 -19.57
N LYS A 158 -0.14 12.11 -19.92
CA LYS A 158 -0.17 12.59 -21.32
C LYS A 158 1.21 12.92 -21.89
N THR A 159 2.06 13.63 -21.16
CA THR A 159 3.31 14.19 -21.70
C THR A 159 4.53 13.33 -21.37
N ASN A 160 4.52 12.62 -20.25
CA ASN A 160 5.59 11.71 -19.86
C ASN A 160 5.03 10.44 -19.20
N PRO A 161 4.33 9.57 -19.97
CA PRO A 161 3.72 8.37 -19.41
C PRO A 161 4.77 7.36 -18.96
N LEU A 162 4.52 6.70 -17.83
CA LEU A 162 5.32 5.56 -17.37
C LEU A 162 5.31 4.47 -18.43
N ARG A 163 6.50 3.98 -18.78
CA ARG A 163 6.71 2.90 -19.75
C ARG A 163 7.25 1.66 -19.05
N ARG A 164 7.28 0.54 -19.78
CA ARG A 164 7.82 -0.70 -19.23
C ARG A 164 9.31 -0.54 -18.89
N GLU A 165 10.07 0.18 -19.71
CA GLU A 165 11.52 0.33 -19.56
C GLU A 165 11.88 1.08 -18.26
N ASP A 166 11.01 1.96 -17.78
CA ASP A 166 11.18 2.65 -16.48
C ASP A 166 11.19 1.69 -15.28
N LEU A 167 10.67 0.47 -15.46
CA LEU A 167 10.63 -0.59 -14.45
C LEU A 167 11.76 -1.61 -14.62
N ASP A 168 12.63 -1.50 -15.64
CA ASP A 168 13.63 -2.54 -15.93
C ASP A 168 14.65 -2.71 -14.81
N GLU A 169 15.15 -1.61 -14.24
CA GLU A 169 16.05 -1.69 -13.09
C GLU A 169 15.38 -2.40 -11.91
N PHE A 170 14.14 -2.03 -11.59
CA PHE A 170 13.37 -2.71 -10.54
C PHE A 170 13.24 -4.21 -10.81
N VAL A 171 12.87 -4.60 -12.03
CA VAL A 171 12.70 -6.02 -12.40
C VAL A 171 14.03 -6.78 -12.33
N GLN A 172 15.14 -6.17 -12.74
CA GLN A 172 16.47 -6.75 -12.63
C GLN A 172 16.86 -6.98 -11.16
N LEU A 173 16.65 -5.97 -10.30
CA LEU A 173 16.97 -6.03 -8.87
C LEU A 173 15.99 -6.92 -8.09
N PHE A 174 14.76 -7.12 -8.59
CA PHE A 174 13.78 -8.00 -7.99
C PHE A 174 14.26 -9.46 -7.94
N MET A 175 15.07 -9.92 -8.91
CA MET A 175 15.71 -11.24 -8.90
C MET A 175 14.76 -12.39 -8.48
N SER A 176 13.64 -12.55 -9.19
CA SER A 176 12.64 -13.59 -8.89
C SER A 176 13.29 -14.98 -8.79
N GLY A 177 12.95 -15.73 -7.74
CA GLY A 177 13.55 -17.04 -7.41
C GLY A 177 15.00 -17.00 -6.92
N LYS A 178 15.66 -15.83 -6.91
CA LYS A 178 17.07 -15.65 -6.49
C LYS A 178 17.23 -14.53 -5.46
N ARG A 179 16.22 -14.35 -4.58
CA ARG A 179 16.17 -13.28 -3.57
C ARG A 179 17.41 -13.21 -2.67
N HIS A 180 18.05 -14.34 -2.39
CA HIS A 180 19.30 -14.42 -1.61
C HIS A 180 20.52 -13.76 -2.28
N LYS A 181 20.44 -13.45 -3.58
CA LYS A 181 21.50 -12.78 -4.34
C LYS A 181 21.31 -11.26 -4.46
N ARG A 182 20.20 -10.72 -3.94
CA ARG A 182 19.91 -9.29 -4.00
C ARG A 182 20.97 -8.52 -3.20
N THR A 183 21.41 -7.40 -3.75
CA THR A 183 22.34 -6.46 -3.12
C THR A 183 21.73 -5.07 -3.18
N GLU A 184 21.90 -4.28 -2.13
CA GLU A 184 21.45 -2.89 -2.12
C GLU A 184 22.18 -2.09 -3.20
N THR A 185 21.46 -1.19 -3.86
CA THR A 185 22.11 -0.13 -4.65
C THR A 185 22.47 1.04 -3.74
N TRP A 186 21.74 1.20 -2.63
CA TRP A 186 21.99 2.24 -1.64
C TRP A 186 23.21 1.89 -0.78
N SER A 187 24.04 2.89 -0.49
CA SER A 187 25.10 2.82 0.51
C SER A 187 25.46 4.23 1.00
N PRO A 188 26.23 4.40 2.09
CA PRO A 188 26.75 5.72 2.46
C PRO A 188 27.56 6.41 1.33
N ALA A 189 28.18 5.63 0.44
CA ALA A 189 28.91 6.14 -0.73
C ALA A 189 27.99 6.37 -1.96
N ASN A 190 26.79 5.80 -1.97
CA ASN A 190 25.76 5.99 -3.00
C ASN A 190 24.40 6.27 -2.34
N PRO A 191 24.21 7.47 -1.76
CA PRO A 191 22.99 7.80 -1.02
C PRO A 191 21.74 7.87 -1.91
N ASP A 192 21.92 7.99 -3.23
CA ASP A 192 20.85 8.06 -4.23
C ASP A 192 20.38 6.69 -4.72
N GLY A 193 20.98 5.59 -4.23
CA GLY A 193 20.54 4.24 -4.57
C GLY A 193 19.06 4.02 -4.20
N ARG A 194 18.29 3.49 -5.16
CA ARG A 194 16.82 3.34 -5.07
C ARG A 194 16.35 2.01 -4.50
N TRP A 195 17.25 1.04 -4.34
CA TRP A 195 16.99 -0.28 -3.80
C TRP A 195 17.70 -0.49 -2.47
N ARG A 196 16.92 -0.70 -1.40
CA ARG A 196 17.40 -0.79 -0.02
C ARG A 196 16.65 -1.87 0.77
N ALA A 197 17.33 -2.54 1.69
CA ALA A 197 16.77 -3.60 2.52
C ALA A 197 16.61 -3.14 3.98
N TYR A 198 15.54 -3.57 4.62
CA TYR A 198 15.25 -3.31 6.03
C TYR A 198 15.02 -4.64 6.75
N ALA A 199 15.68 -4.84 7.89
CA ALA A 199 15.51 -6.05 8.70
C ALA A 199 14.15 -6.03 9.41
N TYR A 200 13.56 -7.21 9.65
CA TYR A 200 12.30 -7.33 10.38
C TYR A 200 12.31 -6.60 11.73
N SER A 201 13.43 -6.68 12.48
CA SER A 201 13.61 -5.97 13.75
C SER A 201 13.47 -4.46 13.61
N ASP A 202 13.97 -3.89 12.52
CA ASP A 202 13.90 -2.46 12.26
C ASP A 202 12.49 -2.06 11.87
N LEU A 203 11.77 -2.91 11.11
CA LEU A 203 10.40 -2.67 10.69
C LEU A 203 9.43 -2.68 11.87
N ILE A 204 9.54 -3.68 12.75
CA ILE A 204 8.64 -3.84 13.90
C ILE A 204 8.85 -2.77 14.97
N ALA A 205 10.06 -2.20 15.07
CA ALA A 205 10.41 -1.16 16.03
C ALA A 205 9.90 0.24 15.63
N ARG A 206 9.41 0.42 14.40
CA ARG A 206 8.90 1.72 13.93
C ARG A 206 7.58 2.06 14.62
N ASP A 207 7.31 3.35 14.79
CA ASP A 207 6.00 3.81 15.24
C ASP A 207 4.90 3.20 14.37
N LYS A 208 3.90 2.61 15.02
CA LYS A 208 2.79 1.86 14.41
C LYS A 208 3.22 0.75 13.46
N THR A 209 4.47 0.28 13.54
CA THR A 209 5.04 -0.64 12.52
C THR A 209 4.85 -0.06 11.10
N SER A 210 5.11 1.24 10.92
CA SER A 210 4.92 1.92 9.65
C SER A 210 5.91 1.41 8.59
N LEU A 211 5.39 0.98 7.45
CA LEU A 211 6.15 0.60 6.25
C LEU A 211 6.30 1.76 5.25
N ASP A 212 5.79 2.95 5.56
CA ASP A 212 6.03 4.15 4.77
C ASP A 212 7.46 4.64 5.05
N ILE A 213 8.39 4.12 4.25
CA ILE A 213 9.83 4.29 4.43
C ILE A 213 10.41 4.92 3.17
N PHE A 214 11.14 6.00 3.36
CA PHE A 214 11.88 6.71 2.33
C PHE A 214 13.16 7.30 2.91
N TRP A 215 14.19 7.40 2.07
CA TRP A 215 15.52 7.90 2.46
C TRP A 215 16.10 8.90 1.47
N LEU A 216 15.56 8.94 0.25
CA LEU A 216 15.96 9.92 -0.76
C LEU A 216 15.42 11.29 -0.37
N LYS A 217 16.27 12.30 -0.49
CA LYS A 217 15.86 13.70 -0.31
C LYS A 217 15.19 14.19 -1.60
N ASP A 218 14.09 14.91 -1.42
CA ASP A 218 13.46 15.63 -2.51
C ASP A 218 14.35 16.81 -2.92
N GLN A 219 14.75 16.83 -4.20
CA GLN A 219 15.64 17.87 -4.72
C GLN A 219 14.94 19.23 -4.84
N SER A 220 13.62 19.26 -5.02
CA SER A 220 12.84 20.50 -5.09
C SER A 220 12.85 21.28 -3.76
N LEU A 221 13.07 20.59 -2.64
CA LEU A 221 13.18 21.21 -1.31
C LEU A 221 14.58 21.74 -1.00
N ALA A 222 15.59 21.32 -1.76
CA ALA A 222 16.99 21.63 -1.48
C ALA A 222 17.58 22.69 -2.43
N ASP A 223 17.04 22.83 -3.64
CA ASP A 223 17.61 23.71 -4.67
C ASP A 223 16.49 24.39 -5.50
N GLY A 224 16.38 25.72 -5.36
CA GLY A 224 15.32 26.51 -6.03
C GLY A 224 15.44 26.53 -7.57
N ASP A 225 16.60 26.17 -8.09
CA ASP A 225 16.87 26.10 -9.53
C ASP A 225 16.45 24.76 -10.17
N ASN A 226 16.13 23.74 -9.37
CA ASN A 226 15.69 22.41 -9.83
C ASN A 226 14.18 22.22 -9.69
N LEU A 227 13.44 23.33 -9.58
CA LEU A 227 11.99 23.29 -9.49
C LEU A 227 11.37 22.84 -10.83
N PRO A 228 10.36 21.95 -10.80
CA PRO A 228 9.56 21.64 -11.98
C PRO A 228 8.95 22.92 -12.58
N PRO A 229 8.46 22.89 -13.85
CA PRO A 229 7.72 24.02 -14.40
C PRO A 229 6.60 24.48 -13.46
N PRO A 230 6.30 25.79 -13.34
CA PRO A 230 5.33 26.30 -12.36
C PRO A 230 3.95 25.63 -12.41
N GLN A 231 3.53 25.17 -13.60
CA GLN A 231 2.27 24.45 -13.79
C GLN A 231 2.30 23.05 -13.14
N VAL A 232 3.45 22.37 -13.18
CA VAL A 232 3.67 21.07 -12.52
C VAL A 232 3.66 21.27 -11.01
N ILE A 233 4.35 22.28 -10.50
CA ILE A 233 4.35 22.60 -9.06
C ILE A 233 2.94 22.92 -8.57
N ALA A 234 2.20 23.76 -9.28
CA ALA A 234 0.83 24.11 -8.91
C ALA A 234 -0.09 22.89 -8.89
N GLN A 235 0.08 21.98 -9.85
CA GLN A 235 -0.66 20.72 -9.89
C GLN A 235 -0.28 19.81 -8.72
N GLU A 236 1.01 19.61 -8.46
CA GLU A 236 1.51 18.79 -7.33
C GLU A 236 1.02 19.34 -5.97
N ILE A 237 1.02 20.67 -5.77
CA ILE A 237 0.49 21.30 -4.55
C ILE A 237 -1.00 21.00 -4.39
N VAL A 238 -1.80 21.17 -5.45
CA VAL A 238 -3.24 20.88 -5.38
C VAL A 238 -3.49 19.41 -5.06
N GLU A 239 -2.74 18.52 -5.69
CA GLU A 239 -2.81 17.07 -5.48
C GLU A 239 -2.44 16.68 -4.04
N ASP A 240 -1.31 17.18 -3.53
CA ASP A 240 -0.86 16.91 -2.17
C ASP A 240 -1.82 17.48 -1.12
N LEU A 241 -2.34 18.69 -1.32
CA LEU A 241 -3.34 19.28 -0.42
C LEU A 241 -4.66 18.51 -0.43
N GLN A 242 -5.11 18.04 -1.59
CA GLN A 242 -6.32 17.21 -1.70
C GLN A 242 -6.12 15.85 -0.99
N ALA A 243 -5.00 15.18 -1.24
CA ALA A 243 -4.67 13.91 -0.60
C ALA A 243 -4.54 14.06 0.92
N ALA A 244 -3.84 15.09 1.39
CA ALA A 244 -3.70 15.38 2.82
C ALA A 244 -5.06 15.71 3.45
N LEU A 245 -5.88 16.54 2.81
CA LEU A 245 -7.22 16.87 3.30
C LEU A 245 -8.12 15.63 3.37
N GLU A 246 -8.03 14.74 2.38
CA GLU A 246 -8.77 13.48 2.39
C GLU A 246 -8.31 12.58 3.54
N GLN A 247 -7.00 12.45 3.77
CA GLN A 247 -6.47 11.71 4.92
C GLN A 247 -6.90 12.32 6.27
N PHE A 248 -6.87 13.64 6.42
CA PHE A 248 -7.34 14.30 7.65
C PHE A 248 -8.82 14.07 7.90
N LYS A 249 -9.66 14.13 6.85
CA LYS A 249 -11.09 13.79 6.97
C LYS A 249 -11.26 12.34 7.45
N LEU A 250 -10.51 11.41 6.88
CA LEU A 250 -10.56 9.99 7.28
C LEU A 250 -10.20 9.76 8.75
N ILE A 251 -9.21 10.49 9.28
CA ILE A 251 -8.76 10.41 10.68
C ILE A 251 -9.75 11.11 11.62
N ALA A 252 -10.21 12.32 11.29
CA ALA A 252 -11.13 13.08 12.11
C ALA A 252 -12.48 12.36 12.30
N GLU A 253 -12.98 11.70 11.26
CA GLU A 253 -14.16 10.83 11.33
C GLU A 253 -13.96 9.58 12.22
N ASP A 254 -12.72 9.20 12.51
CA ASP A 254 -12.40 8.07 13.38
C ASP A 254 -12.29 8.49 14.84
N MET A 255 -11.72 9.67 15.09
CA MET A 255 -11.58 10.26 16.42
C MET A 255 -12.87 10.79 17.02
N GLY A 256 -13.88 11.11 16.21
CA GLY A 256 -15.16 11.69 16.65
C GLY A 256 -16.11 10.72 17.38
N LYS A 257 -15.70 9.48 17.70
CA LYS A 257 -16.52 8.52 18.44
C LYS A 257 -16.18 8.53 19.94
N PRO A 258 -17.17 8.64 20.86
CA PRO A 258 -16.93 8.30 22.26
C PRO A 258 -16.58 6.81 22.37
N ALA A 259 -15.65 6.48 23.27
CA ALA A 259 -15.31 5.09 23.61
C ALA A 259 -16.56 4.37 24.17
N PRO A 260 -16.69 3.03 23.95
CA PRO A 260 -17.78 2.25 24.51
C PRO A 260 -17.81 2.29 26.05
#